data_AF-A0A3E2XMG4-F1
#
_entry.id   AF-A0A3E2XMG4-F1
#
_cell.length_a   1.000
_cell.length_b   1.000
_cell.length_c   1.000
_cell.angle_alpha   90.00
_cell.angle_beta   90.00
_cell.angle_gamma   90.00
#
_symmetry.space_group_name_H-M   'P 1'
#
loop_
_entity.id
_entity.type
_entity.pdbx_description
1 polymer ?
#
loop_
_entity_poly.entity_id
_entity_poly.type
_entity_poly.pdbx_seq_one_letter_code
_entity_poly.pdbx_strand_id
1 'polypeptide(L)'
;METSNKEKLSAKVPDNRKEITEITETELKELEKVAKQYGRDSWEYSKYLKVNFKHIGEEIPEDVPFSEYYDYILKNFRITKPMAEWTDVDYKIYNSQRARFNVLFHIKNSTWKEPYDDRQKRIIERVRNGTDYDILAGECPEWFQ
;
A
#
# COMPACT_ATOMS: atom_id res chain seq x y z
N MET A 1 -5.87 36.48 -1.31
CA MET A 1 -6.58 35.32 -1.86
C MET A 1 -5.60 34.19 -1.93
N GLU A 2 -5.88 33.10 -1.21
CA GLU A 2 -5.50 31.70 -1.48
C GLU A 2 -5.69 30.92 -0.18
N THR A 3 -6.95 30.75 0.21
CA THR A 3 -7.34 29.62 1.05
C THR A 3 -7.29 28.40 0.15
N SER A 4 -6.09 27.87 -0.09
CA SER A 4 -5.95 26.48 -0.53
C SER A 4 -6.41 25.64 0.64
N ASN A 5 -7.72 25.45 0.74
CA ASN A 5 -8.35 24.48 1.61
C ASN A 5 -7.75 23.12 1.24
N LYS A 6 -6.64 22.77 1.90
CA LYS A 6 -6.21 21.39 2.09
C LYS A 6 -7.37 20.74 2.83
N GLU A 7 -8.39 20.32 2.08
CA GLU A 7 -9.47 19.52 2.60
C GLU A 7 -8.79 18.27 3.12
N LYS A 8 -8.57 18.24 4.44
CA LYS A 8 -7.93 17.11 5.11
C LYS A 8 -8.69 15.89 4.64
N LEU A 9 -8.02 14.93 4.01
CA LEU A 9 -8.59 13.67 3.56
C LEU A 9 -9.01 12.89 4.81
N SER A 10 -10.08 13.32 5.48
CA SER A 10 -10.37 12.97 6.87
C SER A 10 -11.04 11.60 7.01
N ALA A 11 -11.11 10.84 5.92
CA ALA A 11 -11.71 9.52 5.92
C ALA A 11 -10.68 8.51 6.44
N LYS A 12 -10.55 8.42 7.77
CA LYS A 12 -9.73 7.39 8.42
C LYS A 12 -10.24 6.00 7.98
N VAL A 13 -9.38 5.24 7.31
CA VAL A 13 -9.64 3.84 6.99
C VAL A 13 -9.01 2.99 8.09
N PRO A 14 -9.79 2.34 8.98
CA PRO A 14 -9.23 1.50 10.03
C PRO A 14 -8.59 0.24 9.41
N ASP A 15 -7.35 -0.04 9.79
CA ASP A 15 -6.65 -1.29 9.44
C ASP A 15 -6.40 -2.07 10.74
N ASN A 16 -7.11 -3.19 10.90
CA ASN A 16 -7.07 -4.00 12.13
C ASN A 16 -6.00 -5.11 12.11
N ARG A 17 -5.14 -5.14 11.08
CA ARG A 17 -4.05 -6.11 10.96
C ARG A 17 -2.86 -5.69 11.84
N LYS A 18 -2.07 -6.65 12.31
CA LYS A 18 -0.82 -6.38 13.07
C LYS A 18 0.33 -5.98 12.15
N GLU A 19 1.16 -5.03 12.54
CA GLU A 19 2.38 -4.68 11.81
C GLU A 19 3.41 -5.81 11.87
N ILE A 20 4.28 -5.93 10.85
CA ILE A 20 5.34 -6.94 10.91
C ILE A 20 6.37 -6.63 12.02
N THR A 21 6.45 -5.38 12.43
CA THR A 21 7.30 -4.92 13.54
C THR A 21 6.74 -5.34 14.89
N GLU A 22 5.46 -5.70 14.95
CA GLU A 22 4.75 -6.14 16.16
C GLU A 22 4.70 -7.67 16.30
N ILE A 23 5.16 -8.42 15.29
CA ILE A 23 5.27 -9.88 15.38
C ILE A 23 6.65 -10.30 15.87
N THR A 24 6.66 -11.43 16.56
CA THR A 24 7.89 -12.08 16.99
C THR A 24 8.62 -12.71 15.80
N GLU A 25 9.94 -12.85 15.91
CA GLU A 25 10.73 -13.60 14.90
C GLU A 25 10.19 -15.02 14.66
N THR A 26 9.61 -15.64 15.69
CA THR A 26 9.01 -16.97 15.62
C THR A 26 7.75 -16.98 14.75
N GLU A 27 6.84 -16.03 14.94
CA GLU A 27 5.64 -15.87 14.10
C GLU A 27 6.02 -15.59 12.65
N LEU A 28 7.02 -14.73 12.43
CA LEU A 28 7.54 -14.47 11.09
C LEU A 28 8.06 -15.76 10.43
N LYS A 29 8.90 -16.53 11.11
CA LYS A 29 9.47 -17.78 10.58
C LYS A 29 8.41 -18.82 10.22
N GLU A 30 7.39 -19.01 11.05
CA GLU A 30 6.29 -19.93 10.74
C GLU A 30 5.47 -19.44 9.54
N LEU A 31 5.22 -18.14 9.44
CA LEU A 31 4.52 -17.57 8.29
C LEU A 31 5.34 -17.69 6.99
N GLU A 32 6.65 -17.45 7.04
CA GLU A 32 7.54 -17.68 5.89
C GLU A 32 7.55 -19.16 5.48
N LYS A 33 7.54 -20.08 6.46
CA LYS A 33 7.53 -21.52 6.21
C LYS A 33 6.25 -21.96 5.49
N VAL A 34 5.09 -21.46 5.93
CA VAL A 34 3.82 -21.72 5.25
C VAL A 34 3.78 -21.03 3.89
N ALA A 35 4.31 -19.81 3.76
CA ALA A 35 4.33 -19.10 2.48
C ALA A 35 5.22 -19.80 1.44
N LYS A 36 6.42 -20.26 1.83
CA LYS A 36 7.41 -20.89 0.92
C LYS A 36 6.87 -22.09 0.14
N GLN A 37 5.80 -22.75 0.60
CA GLN A 37 5.14 -23.83 -0.15
C GLN A 37 4.57 -23.38 -1.51
N TYR A 38 4.26 -22.08 -1.65
CA TYR A 38 3.69 -21.50 -2.86
C TYR A 38 4.75 -21.02 -3.87
N GLY A 39 6.04 -20.99 -3.49
CA GLY A 39 7.12 -20.39 -4.29
C GLY A 39 7.14 -18.85 -4.19
N ARG A 40 8.31 -18.25 -3.92
CA ARG A 40 8.44 -16.81 -3.61
C ARG A 40 7.90 -15.86 -4.68
N ASP A 41 7.92 -16.28 -5.95
CA ASP A 41 7.46 -15.47 -7.07
C ASP A 41 5.99 -15.71 -7.44
N SER A 42 5.25 -16.52 -6.67
CA SER A 42 3.85 -16.81 -6.98
C SER A 42 2.88 -15.77 -6.42
N TRP A 43 1.71 -15.71 -7.07
CA TRP A 43 0.60 -14.88 -6.61
C TRP A 43 0.07 -15.36 -5.26
N GLU A 44 0.02 -16.67 -5.02
CA GLU A 44 -0.44 -17.29 -3.80
C GLU A 44 0.46 -16.95 -2.60
N TYR A 45 1.78 -16.95 -2.81
CA TYR A 45 2.76 -16.50 -1.81
C TYR A 45 2.50 -15.05 -1.40
N SER A 46 2.36 -14.17 -2.40
CA SER A 46 2.06 -12.76 -2.18
C SER A 46 0.71 -12.57 -1.47
N LYS A 47 -0.33 -13.31 -1.86
CA LYS A 47 -1.66 -13.26 -1.23
C LYS A 47 -1.62 -13.68 0.23
N TYR A 48 -0.90 -14.76 0.55
CA TYR A 48 -0.80 -15.28 1.91
C TYR A 48 -0.16 -14.27 2.86
N LEU A 49 0.94 -13.63 2.46
CA LEU A 49 1.59 -12.58 3.26
C LEU A 49 0.72 -11.31 3.40
N LYS A 50 -0.14 -11.00 2.43
CA LYS A 50 -1.01 -9.82 2.44
C LYS A 50 -2.20 -9.93 3.39
N VAL A 51 -2.82 -11.12 3.49
CA VAL A 51 -3.99 -11.35 4.35
C VAL A 51 -3.61 -11.39 5.83
N ASN A 52 -2.42 -11.91 6.15
CA ASN A 52 -2.02 -12.20 7.53
C ASN A 52 -1.26 -11.05 8.22
N PHE A 53 -0.95 -9.96 7.53
CA PHE A 53 -0.10 -8.89 8.06
C PHE A 53 -0.54 -7.51 7.56
N LYS A 54 -0.48 -6.49 8.43
CA LYS A 54 -0.57 -5.08 8.04
C LYS A 54 0.59 -4.75 7.12
N HIS A 55 0.37 -3.79 6.23
CA HIS A 55 1.40 -3.35 5.30
C HIS A 55 2.67 -2.91 6.06
N ILE A 56 3.84 -3.18 5.46
CA ILE A 56 5.13 -2.69 5.92
C ILE A 56 5.61 -1.72 4.86
N GLY A 57 5.66 -0.47 5.27
CA GLY A 57 6.07 0.64 4.45
C GLY A 57 5.62 1.85 5.20
N GLU A 58 6.49 2.84 5.28
CA GLU A 58 6.18 4.04 6.01
C GLU A 58 4.90 4.67 5.44
N GLU A 59 4.14 5.33 6.30
CA GLU A 59 3.04 6.15 5.84
C GLU A 59 3.62 7.40 5.16
N ILE A 60 2.96 7.87 4.10
CA ILE A 60 3.21 9.21 3.61
C ILE A 60 2.67 10.18 4.68
N PRO A 61 3.45 11.15 5.16
CA PRO A 61 2.99 12.11 6.16
C PRO A 61 1.72 12.86 5.72
N GLU A 62 0.80 13.14 6.65
CA GLU A 62 -0.47 13.83 6.37
C GLU A 62 -0.30 15.22 5.75
N ASP A 63 0.86 15.86 5.94
CA ASP A 63 1.17 17.21 5.46
C ASP A 63 1.65 17.24 4.00
N VAL A 64 2.11 16.10 3.47
CA VAL A 64 2.47 15.93 2.05
C VAL A 64 1.20 16.01 1.21
N PRO A 65 1.13 16.90 0.21
CA PRO A 65 -0.04 17.00 -0.65
C PRO A 65 -0.16 15.77 -1.56
N PHE A 66 -1.39 15.37 -1.88
CA PHE A 66 -1.67 14.23 -2.75
C PHE A 66 -0.91 14.29 -4.09
N SER A 67 -0.78 15.49 -4.66
CA SER A 67 -0.03 15.74 -5.90
C SER A 67 1.45 15.32 -5.83
N GLU A 68 2.02 15.21 -4.64
CA GLU A 68 3.43 14.84 -4.41
C GLU A 68 3.62 13.37 -4.00
N TYR A 69 2.55 12.59 -3.84
CA TYR A 69 2.65 11.20 -3.39
C TYR A 69 3.54 10.35 -4.29
N TYR A 70 3.47 10.56 -5.61
CA TYR A 70 4.29 9.80 -6.57
C TYR A 70 5.80 10.02 -6.32
N ASP A 71 6.21 11.28 -6.19
CA ASP A 71 7.61 11.64 -5.97
C ASP A 71 8.07 11.24 -4.56
N TYR A 72 7.19 11.34 -3.56
CA TYR A 72 7.48 10.92 -2.20
C TYR A 72 7.80 9.42 -2.13
N ILE A 73 6.95 8.57 -2.73
CA ILE A 73 7.15 7.11 -2.76
C ILE A 73 8.48 6.78 -3.45
N LEU A 74 8.74 7.40 -4.61
CA LEU A 74 9.97 7.18 -5.37
C LEU A 74 11.24 7.55 -4.62
N LYS A 75 11.19 8.56 -3.74
CA LYS A 75 12.36 9.02 -2.97
C LYS A 75 12.58 8.21 -1.70
N ASN A 76 11.51 7.90 -0.97
CA ASN A 76 11.61 7.42 0.40
C ASN A 76 11.48 5.89 0.53
N PHE A 77 10.74 5.20 -0.34
CA PHE A 77 10.46 3.76 -0.15
C PHE A 77 11.43 2.83 -0.91
N ARG A 78 12.67 3.28 -1.19
CA ARG A 78 13.60 2.52 -2.03
C ARG A 78 14.18 1.29 -1.31
N ILE A 79 14.13 0.15 -1.99
CA ILE A 79 14.92 -1.04 -1.63
C ILE A 79 16.22 -0.98 -2.42
N THR A 80 17.34 -0.83 -1.72
CA THR A 80 18.66 -0.57 -2.35
C THR A 80 19.49 -1.83 -2.60
N LYS A 81 19.18 -2.93 -1.92
CA LYS A 81 19.86 -4.22 -2.11
C LYS A 81 19.33 -4.99 -3.33
N PRO A 82 20.15 -5.86 -3.97
CA PRO A 82 19.73 -6.61 -5.15
C PRO A 82 18.59 -7.59 -4.81
N MET A 83 17.72 -7.86 -5.80
CA MET A 83 16.53 -8.71 -5.63
C MET A 83 16.85 -10.11 -5.07
N ALA A 84 18.02 -10.67 -5.41
CA ALA A 84 18.48 -11.95 -4.89
C ALA A 84 18.66 -11.98 -3.35
N GLU A 85 18.84 -10.82 -2.72
CA GLU A 85 19.01 -10.66 -1.27
C GLU A 85 17.73 -10.18 -0.57
N TRP A 86 16.62 -10.10 -1.31
CA TRP A 86 15.35 -9.66 -0.75
C TRP A 86 14.80 -10.69 0.23
N THR A 87 14.44 -10.18 1.40
CA THR A 87 13.66 -10.91 2.39
C THR A 87 12.18 -10.81 2.05
N ASP A 88 11.38 -11.62 2.71
CA ASP A 88 9.92 -11.62 2.58
C ASP A 88 9.34 -10.22 2.93
N VAL A 89 10.03 -9.46 3.80
CA VAL A 89 9.73 -8.05 4.13
C VAL A 89 9.95 -7.12 2.94
N ASP A 90 11.09 -7.25 2.25
CA ASP A 90 11.43 -6.43 1.09
C ASP A 90 10.44 -6.66 -0.05
N TYR A 91 10.10 -7.92 -0.32
CA TYR A 91 9.05 -8.27 -1.29
C TYR A 91 7.72 -7.62 -0.96
N LYS A 92 7.36 -7.52 0.32
CA LYS A 92 6.12 -6.86 0.75
C LYS A 92 6.17 -5.35 0.54
N ILE A 93 7.28 -4.71 0.90
CA ILE A 93 7.52 -3.27 0.67
C ILE A 93 7.43 -2.95 -0.83
N TYR A 94 8.07 -3.78 -1.67
CA TYR A 94 8.05 -3.64 -3.13
C TYR A 94 6.63 -3.76 -3.70
N ASN A 95 5.89 -4.80 -3.30
CA ASN A 95 4.54 -5.05 -3.80
C ASN A 95 3.57 -3.91 -3.47
N SER A 96 3.67 -3.32 -2.27
CA SER A 96 2.84 -2.17 -1.92
C SER A 96 3.21 -0.93 -2.71
N GLN A 97 4.49 -0.65 -2.91
CA GLN A 97 4.90 0.46 -3.78
C GLN A 97 4.28 0.32 -5.17
N ARG A 98 4.33 -0.89 -5.76
CA ARG A 98 3.68 -1.16 -7.05
C ARG A 98 2.18 -0.91 -7.01
N ALA A 99 1.50 -1.37 -5.96
CA ALA A 99 0.05 -1.14 -5.82
C ALA A 99 -0.27 0.36 -5.72
N ARG A 100 0.46 1.10 -4.88
CA ARG A 100 0.32 2.57 -4.74
C ARG A 100 0.57 3.28 -6.07
N PHE A 101 1.62 2.91 -6.81
CA PHE A 101 1.90 3.49 -8.12
C PHE A 101 0.82 3.20 -9.16
N ASN A 102 0.27 1.98 -9.18
CA ASN A 102 -0.84 1.65 -10.06
C ASN A 102 -2.04 2.55 -9.76
N VAL A 103 -2.45 2.67 -8.48
CA VAL A 103 -3.57 3.53 -8.09
C VAL A 103 -3.32 4.99 -8.45
N LEU A 104 -2.13 5.53 -8.16
CA LEU A 104 -1.76 6.89 -8.54
C LEU A 104 -1.82 7.10 -10.06
N PHE A 105 -1.35 6.13 -10.85
CA PHE A 105 -1.43 6.18 -12.30
C PHE A 105 -2.90 6.23 -12.77
N HIS A 106 -3.78 5.42 -12.20
CA HIS A 106 -5.20 5.45 -12.56
C HIS A 106 -5.88 6.76 -12.16
N ILE A 107 -5.62 7.28 -10.95
CA ILE A 107 -6.18 8.57 -10.53
C ILE A 107 -5.71 9.70 -11.46
N LYS A 108 -4.42 9.74 -11.80
CA LYS A 108 -3.85 10.75 -12.70
C LYS A 108 -4.48 10.75 -14.10
N ASN A 109 -4.89 9.57 -14.59
CA ASN A 109 -5.53 9.40 -15.89
C ASN A 109 -7.07 9.37 -15.81
N SER A 110 -7.64 9.56 -14.62
CA SER A 110 -9.09 9.60 -14.42
C SER A 110 -9.66 10.98 -14.75
N THR A 111 -10.99 11.10 -14.74
CA THR A 111 -11.70 12.38 -14.83
C THR A 111 -11.93 13.03 -13.46
N TRP A 112 -11.35 12.49 -12.38
CA TRP A 112 -11.54 13.01 -11.02
C TRP A 112 -11.02 14.43 -10.91
N LYS A 113 -11.80 15.30 -10.27
CA LYS A 113 -11.46 16.70 -10.00
C LYS A 113 -11.88 17.05 -8.59
N GLU A 114 -11.14 17.97 -7.97
CA GLU A 114 -11.52 18.51 -6.67
C GLU A 114 -12.84 19.31 -6.77
N PRO A 115 -13.68 19.30 -5.72
CA PRO A 115 -13.48 18.58 -4.46
C PRO A 115 -13.74 17.08 -4.60
N TYR A 116 -12.92 16.26 -3.93
CA TYR A 116 -13.07 14.81 -3.95
C TYR A 116 -14.25 14.35 -3.10
N ASP A 117 -14.98 13.34 -3.57
CA ASP A 117 -16.00 12.67 -2.78
C ASP A 117 -15.39 11.74 -1.71
N ASP A 118 -16.19 11.29 -0.74
CA ASP A 118 -15.72 10.45 0.36
C ASP A 118 -15.05 9.14 -0.09
N ARG A 119 -15.47 8.59 -1.23
CA ARG A 119 -14.91 7.36 -1.78
C ARG A 119 -13.52 7.63 -2.36
N GLN A 120 -13.37 8.69 -3.15
CA GLN A 120 -12.09 9.15 -3.68
C GLN A 120 -11.12 9.48 -2.54
N LYS A 121 -11.60 10.19 -1.50
CA LYS A 121 -10.81 10.51 -0.30
C LYS A 121 -10.29 9.25 0.40
N ARG A 122 -11.12 8.21 0.56
CA ARG A 122 -10.69 6.91 1.12
C ARG A 122 -9.66 6.19 0.24
N ILE A 123 -9.78 6.28 -1.07
CA ILE A 123 -8.82 5.64 -2.01
C ILE A 123 -7.47 6.34 -1.93
N ILE A 124 -7.46 7.68 -1.88
CA ILE A 124 -6.24 8.47 -1.69
C ILE A 124 -5.60 8.17 -0.33
N GLU A 125 -6.39 8.09 0.74
CA GLU A 125 -5.89 7.79 2.08
C GLU A 125 -5.24 6.40 2.17
N ARG A 126 -5.76 5.42 1.43
CA ARG A 126 -5.12 4.10 1.27
C ARG A 126 -3.75 4.19 0.58
N VAL A 127 -3.51 5.18 -0.27
CA VAL A 127 -2.19 5.37 -0.93
C VAL A 127 -1.22 5.85 0.14
N ARG A 128 -1.69 6.78 0.96
CA ARG A 128 -0.94 7.45 2.01
C ARG A 128 -0.48 6.44 3.07
N ASN A 129 -1.42 5.75 3.71
CA ASN A 129 -1.12 4.82 4.80
C ASN A 129 -0.62 3.45 4.31
N GLY A 130 -0.69 3.20 3.00
CA GLY A 130 -0.23 1.95 2.39
C GLY A 130 -1.08 0.74 2.71
N THR A 131 -2.30 0.91 3.23
CA THR A 131 -3.25 -0.18 3.39
C THR A 131 -3.50 -0.81 2.03
N ASP A 132 -3.09 -2.08 1.89
CA ASP A 132 -3.19 -2.83 0.65
C ASP A 132 -4.59 -2.72 0.00
N TYR A 133 -4.58 -2.43 -1.30
CA TYR A 133 -5.77 -2.35 -2.15
C TYR A 133 -6.39 -3.72 -2.47
N ASP A 134 -5.72 -4.81 -2.06
CA ASP A 134 -6.06 -6.19 -2.38
C ASP A 134 -7.00 -6.87 -1.37
N ILE A 135 -7.57 -6.14 -0.39
CA ILE A 135 -8.63 -6.71 0.49
C ILE A 135 -9.84 -7.18 -0.34
N LEU A 136 -9.93 -6.80 -1.61
CA LEU A 136 -10.95 -7.26 -2.55
C LEU A 136 -10.41 -8.15 -3.68
N ALA A 137 -9.20 -8.72 -3.63
CA ALA A 137 -8.56 -9.44 -4.76
C ALA A 137 -9.23 -10.77 -5.22
N GLY A 138 -10.47 -11.05 -4.81
CA GLY A 138 -11.38 -11.99 -5.49
C GLY A 138 -12.27 -11.31 -6.54
N GLU A 139 -12.38 -10.00 -6.48
CA GLU A 139 -13.08 -9.11 -7.40
C GLU A 139 -11.99 -8.18 -7.95
N CYS A 140 -11.79 -8.11 -9.27
CA CYS A 140 -11.21 -6.89 -9.82
C CYS A 140 -12.07 -5.77 -9.25
N PRO A 141 -11.55 -4.89 -8.40
CA PRO A 141 -12.46 -4.11 -7.61
C PRO A 141 -13.28 -3.23 -8.54
N GLU A 142 -14.60 -3.15 -8.34
CA GLU A 142 -15.51 -2.34 -9.16
C GLU A 142 -15.04 -0.87 -9.31
N TRP A 143 -14.05 -0.43 -8.52
CA TRP A 143 -13.39 0.86 -8.66
C TRP A 143 -12.36 0.99 -9.79
N PHE A 144 -12.04 -0.07 -10.51
CA PHE A 144 -11.25 -0.07 -11.75
C PHE A 144 -12.09 -0.07 -13.04
N GLN A 145 -13.38 -0.36 -12.95
CA GLN A 145 -14.34 -0.31 -14.08
C GLN A 145 -15.08 1.02 -14.10
#